data_AF-A0A9P0DEQ6-F1
#
_entry.id   AF-A0A9P0DEQ6-F1
#
_cell.length_a   1.000
_cell.length_b   1.000
_cell.length_c   1.000
_cell.angle_alpha   90.00
_cell.angle_beta   90.00
_cell.angle_gamma   90.00
#
_symmetry.space_group_name_H-M   'P 1'
#
loop_
_entity.id
_entity.type
_entity.pdbx_description
1 polymer ?
#
loop_
_entity_poly.entity_id
_entity_poly.type
_entity_poly.pdbx_seq_one_letter_code
_entity_poly.pdbx_strand_id
1 'polypeptide(L)'
;MALLGGPVKLPPNFDLQSPNAASEWKFYQTAFQDYLVPTGPDSPLASIKLSILRNIIGHDGERIMATFEIAQNVDQYQSMFDEIEKYFKPRKDECFERYMFSRRTQTEGESFDHFLTDCRHLIKTCKYNTVDPNQTQEDKALRDRIVTSREALLRMDDLTLNEAIHFCRTSEKSQSQSLQFQAGAEINMVKMKSKYEHFDKSSLTIEDMSLERILNVSGDRQCMVPENGQHLVRNVVNVKLKTSSLSHVQSKM
;
A
#
# COMPACT_ATOMS: atom_id res chain seq x y z
N MET A 1 18.56 53.44 31.93
CA MET A 1 18.04 52.27 31.19
C MET A 1 16.52 52.25 31.37
N ALA A 2 15.76 52.49 30.31
CA ALA A 2 14.31 52.56 30.39
C ALA A 2 13.75 51.15 30.66
N LEU A 3 13.10 50.97 31.81
CA LEU A 3 12.25 49.82 32.08
C LEU A 3 11.03 49.96 31.16
N LEU A 4 10.97 49.17 30.08
CA LEU A 4 9.77 49.02 29.25
C LEU A 4 8.73 48.23 30.06
N GLY A 5 8.10 48.91 31.03
CA GLY A 5 7.11 48.37 31.97
C GLY A 5 5.72 48.23 31.34
N GLY A 6 5.61 47.41 30.30
CA GLY A 6 4.34 46.83 29.88
C GLY A 6 4.16 45.43 30.49
N PRO A 7 2.94 44.97 30.77
CA PRO A 7 2.72 43.60 31.24
C PRO A 7 3.24 42.61 30.20
N VAL A 8 4.22 41.79 30.59
CA VAL A 8 4.70 40.68 29.76
C VAL A 8 3.55 39.71 29.57
N LYS A 9 3.25 39.36 28.30
CA LYS A 9 2.17 38.44 27.98
C LYS A 9 2.53 37.04 28.49
N LEU A 10 1.72 36.49 29.38
CA LEU A 10 1.87 35.12 29.85
C LEU A 10 1.67 34.12 28.68
N PRO A 11 2.38 32.99 28.68
CA PRO A 11 2.12 31.90 27.75
C PRO A 11 0.65 31.44 27.85
N PRO A 12 0.03 31.02 26.73
CA PRO A 12 -1.32 30.49 26.77
C PRO A 12 -1.38 29.22 27.60
N ASN A 13 -2.56 28.90 28.13
CA ASN A 13 -2.78 27.62 28.79
C ASN A 13 -2.53 26.48 27.80
N PHE A 14 -1.78 25.45 28.22
CA PHE A 14 -1.41 24.32 27.38
C PHE A 14 -2.07 23.05 27.91
N ASP A 15 -3.03 22.53 27.16
CA ASP A 15 -3.68 21.26 27.46
C ASP A 15 -2.80 20.09 27.03
N LEU A 16 -2.12 19.50 28.01
CA LEU A 16 -1.19 18.39 27.82
C LEU A 16 -1.90 17.08 27.41
N GLN A 17 -3.23 16.99 27.53
CA GLN A 17 -4.01 15.80 27.16
C GLN A 17 -4.74 15.97 25.82
N SER A 18 -4.59 17.12 25.16
CA SER A 18 -5.20 17.37 23.86
C SER A 18 -4.71 16.37 22.79
N PRO A 19 -5.58 15.87 21.90
CA PRO A 19 -5.17 15.10 20.72
C PRO A 19 -4.15 15.83 19.83
N ASN A 20 -4.13 17.16 19.93
CA ASN A 20 -3.23 18.05 19.20
C ASN A 20 -2.08 18.60 20.08
N ALA A 21 -1.83 18.01 21.27
CA ALA A 21 -0.81 18.50 22.21
C ALA A 21 0.57 18.66 21.55
N ALA A 22 0.89 17.81 20.56
CA ALA A 22 2.11 17.91 19.77
C ALA A 22 2.27 19.20 18.96
N SER A 23 1.20 19.67 18.30
CA SER A 23 1.23 20.92 17.54
C SER A 23 1.15 22.12 18.48
N GLU A 24 0.31 22.03 19.50
CA GLU A 24 0.15 23.08 20.53
C GLU A 24 1.45 23.30 21.32
N TRP A 25 2.24 22.25 21.57
CA TRP A 25 3.54 22.34 22.26
C TRP A 25 4.50 23.30 21.55
N LYS A 26 4.54 23.31 20.22
CA LYS A 26 5.42 24.23 19.46
C LYS A 26 5.04 25.69 19.68
N PHE A 27 3.74 26.00 19.67
CA PHE A 27 3.25 27.35 19.92
C PHE A 27 3.50 27.77 21.37
N TYR A 28 3.26 26.85 22.32
CA TYR A 28 3.55 27.07 23.73
C TYR A 28 5.06 27.30 23.96
N GLN A 29 5.93 26.50 23.35
CA GLN A 29 7.39 26.64 23.44
C GLN A 29 7.84 28.04 23.00
N THR A 30 7.38 28.52 21.83
CA THR A 30 7.69 29.87 21.37
C THR A 30 7.18 30.93 22.35
N ALA A 31 5.91 30.85 22.76
CA ALA A 31 5.33 31.81 23.70
C ALA A 31 6.04 31.82 25.07
N PHE A 32 6.50 30.67 25.55
CA PHE A 32 7.25 30.53 26.79
C PHE A 32 8.66 31.14 26.68
N GLN A 33 9.36 30.90 25.58
CA GLN A 33 10.69 31.50 25.35
C GLN A 33 10.59 33.03 25.22
N ASP A 34 9.58 33.53 24.51
CA ASP A 34 9.30 34.96 24.41
C ASP A 34 8.97 35.58 25.77
N TYR A 35 8.27 34.84 26.64
CA TYR A 35 8.00 35.26 28.02
C TYR A 35 9.28 35.34 28.87
N LEU A 36 10.26 34.48 28.64
CA LEU A 36 11.52 34.50 29.40
C LEU A 36 12.40 35.72 29.06
N VAL A 37 12.40 36.20 27.82
CA VAL A 37 13.23 37.33 27.35
C VAL A 37 13.11 38.59 28.23
N PRO A 38 11.92 39.09 28.57
CA PRO A 38 11.76 40.29 29.41
C PRO A 38 11.82 40.06 30.92
N THR A 39 11.86 38.81 31.41
CA THR A 39 11.76 38.51 32.86
C THR A 39 13.01 38.79 33.71
N GLY A 40 14.11 39.28 33.12
CA GLY A 40 15.26 39.76 33.88
C GLY A 40 16.55 39.90 33.06
N PRO A 41 17.54 40.68 33.54
CA PRO A 41 18.77 40.99 32.79
C PRO A 41 19.67 39.75 32.66
N ASP A 42 20.29 39.58 31.49
CA ASP A 42 21.25 38.52 31.12
C ASP A 42 20.87 37.10 31.57
N SER A 43 20.00 36.45 30.78
CA SER A 43 19.63 35.02 30.83
C SER A 43 19.43 34.46 32.25
N PRO A 44 18.18 34.33 32.74
CA PRO A 44 17.93 33.78 34.07
C PRO A 44 18.67 32.45 34.28
N LEU A 45 19.30 32.29 35.45
CA LEU A 45 19.93 31.04 35.90
C LEU A 45 18.99 29.87 35.58
N ALA A 46 19.53 28.74 35.11
CA ALA A 46 18.73 27.57 34.71
C ALA A 46 17.68 27.16 35.77
N SER A 47 18.03 27.31 37.06
CA SER A 47 17.11 27.07 38.19
C SER A 47 15.90 27.99 38.21
N ILE A 48 16.05 29.26 37.84
CA ILE A 48 14.96 30.24 37.75
C ILE A 48 14.06 29.90 36.57
N LYS A 49 14.63 29.62 35.39
CA LYS A 49 13.86 29.21 34.20
C LYS A 49 13.03 27.96 34.47
N LEU A 50 13.62 26.96 35.13
CA LEU A 50 12.94 25.73 35.51
C LEU A 50 11.81 25.99 36.52
N SER A 51 12.03 26.87 37.49
CA SER A 51 11.00 27.25 38.47
C SER A 51 9.83 27.98 37.79
N ILE A 52 10.12 28.88 36.84
CA ILE A 52 9.10 29.56 36.04
C ILE A 52 8.31 28.56 35.20
N LEU A 53 9.00 27.61 34.54
CA LEU A 53 8.37 26.56 33.75
C LEU A 53 7.38 25.74 34.58
N ARG A 54 7.80 25.28 35.77
CA ARG A 54 6.93 24.51 36.69
C ARG A 54 5.68 25.27 37.11
N ASN A 55 5.81 26.56 37.37
CA ASN A 55 4.67 27.39 37.76
C ASN A 55 3.69 27.61 36.60
N ILE A 56 4.18 27.86 35.38
CA ILE A 56 3.33 28.22 34.24
C ILE A 56 2.67 27.00 33.59
N ILE A 57 3.39 25.87 33.47
CA ILE A 57 2.86 24.66 32.83
C ILE A 57 1.76 23.98 33.68
N GLY A 58 1.70 24.31 34.96
CA GLY A 58 0.68 23.82 35.88
C GLY A 58 0.89 22.38 36.36
N HIS A 59 -0.05 21.93 37.19
CA HIS A 59 0.06 20.67 37.94
C HIS A 59 0.17 19.42 37.05
N ASP A 60 -0.57 19.37 35.93
CA ASP A 60 -0.48 18.24 35.01
C ASP A 60 0.89 18.17 34.32
N GLY A 61 1.46 19.32 33.98
CA GLY A 61 2.82 19.39 33.44
C GLY A 61 3.86 18.99 34.49
N GLU A 62 3.67 19.39 35.75
CA GLU A 62 4.52 18.97 36.86
C GLU A 62 4.51 17.45 37.08
N ARG A 63 3.34 16.82 36.99
CA ARG A 63 3.23 15.35 37.04
C ARG A 63 3.99 14.67 35.92
N ILE A 64 3.93 15.20 34.69
CA ILE A 64 4.68 14.67 33.55
C ILE A 64 6.19 14.87 33.76
N MET A 65 6.61 16.07 34.15
CA MET A 65 8.02 16.38 34.42
C MET A 65 8.63 15.49 35.51
N ALA A 66 7.85 15.11 36.52
CA ALA A 66 8.28 14.19 37.57
C ALA A 66 8.56 12.76 37.08
N THR A 67 8.12 12.39 35.87
CA THR A 67 8.43 11.09 35.26
C THR A 67 9.78 11.04 34.56
N PHE A 68 10.44 12.18 34.36
CA PHE A 68 11.71 12.26 33.65
C PHE A 68 12.89 12.08 34.58
N GLU A 69 13.83 11.22 34.19
CA GLU A 69 15.10 11.03 34.88
C GLU A 69 16.15 11.98 34.31
N ILE A 70 16.44 13.07 35.03
CA ILE A 70 17.43 14.07 34.63
C ILE A 70 18.63 14.00 35.58
N ALA A 71 19.83 13.84 35.01
CA ALA A 71 21.07 13.78 35.79
C ALA A 71 21.33 15.12 36.49
N GLN A 72 21.86 15.12 37.71
CA GLN A 72 22.06 16.35 38.51
C GLN A 72 23.19 17.27 37.99
N ASN A 73 24.11 16.74 37.18
CA ASN A 73 25.31 17.42 36.70
C ASN A 73 25.15 18.07 35.32
N VAL A 74 23.93 18.13 34.77
CA VAL A 74 23.62 18.77 33.49
C VAL A 74 22.74 20.01 33.69
N ASP A 75 22.56 20.80 32.63
CA ASP A 75 21.60 21.90 32.61
C ASP A 75 20.17 21.36 32.79
N GLN A 76 19.68 21.44 34.02
CA GLN A 76 18.37 20.94 34.43
C GLN A 76 17.24 21.55 33.59
N TYR A 77 17.37 22.82 33.21
CA TYR A 77 16.34 23.48 32.43
C TYR A 77 16.30 22.94 31.01
N GLN A 78 17.45 22.93 30.33
CA GLN A 78 17.51 22.48 28.95
C GLN A 78 17.12 20.99 28.83
N SER A 79 17.65 20.13 29.72
CA SER A 79 17.31 18.70 29.72
C SER A 79 15.83 18.44 30.02
N MET A 80 15.23 19.21 30.93
CA MET A 80 13.79 19.12 31.19
C MET A 80 12.99 19.53 29.95
N PHE A 81 13.38 20.65 29.33
CA PHE A 81 12.71 21.16 28.15
C PHE A 81 12.76 20.16 26.98
N ASP A 82 13.91 19.51 26.78
CA ASP A 82 14.12 18.51 25.73
C ASP A 82 13.28 17.24 25.96
N GLU A 83 13.19 16.74 27.20
CA GLU A 83 12.32 15.59 27.51
C GLU A 83 10.84 15.92 27.36
N ILE A 84 10.41 17.15 27.70
CA ILE A 84 9.04 17.60 27.42
C ILE A 84 8.79 17.65 25.91
N GLU A 85 9.72 18.20 25.12
CA GLU A 85 9.59 18.21 23.66
C GLU A 85 9.48 16.79 23.11
N LYS A 86 10.26 15.85 23.62
CA LYS A 86 10.20 14.43 23.23
C LYS A 86 8.89 13.75 23.66
N TYR A 87 8.33 14.13 24.81
CA TYR A 87 7.04 13.65 25.30
C TYR A 87 5.89 14.07 24.36
N PHE A 88 5.89 15.34 23.92
CA PHE A 88 4.87 15.89 23.02
C PHE A 88 5.15 15.69 21.55
N LYS A 89 6.39 15.38 21.17
CA LYS A 89 6.68 14.95 19.80
C LYS A 89 5.71 13.82 19.51
N PRO A 90 4.89 13.91 18.44
CA PRO A 90 4.10 12.77 18.05
C PRO A 90 5.12 11.64 17.95
N ARG A 91 4.94 10.59 18.76
CA ARG A 91 5.47 9.32 18.32
C ARG A 91 4.77 9.16 16.98
N LYS A 92 5.49 9.43 15.87
CA LYS A 92 5.23 8.68 14.66
C LYS A 92 5.43 7.26 15.13
N ASP A 93 4.34 6.68 15.63
CA ASP A 93 4.35 5.39 16.24
C ASP A 93 4.78 4.52 15.10
N GLU A 94 6.01 4.01 15.18
CA GLU A 94 6.53 3.09 14.20
C GLU A 94 5.49 1.99 13.92
N CYS A 95 4.77 1.58 14.96
CA CYS A 95 3.59 0.72 14.90
C CYS A 95 2.47 1.29 14.00
N PHE A 96 2.05 2.54 14.21
CA PHE A 96 1.01 3.19 13.41
C PHE A 96 1.43 3.42 11.95
N GLU A 97 2.65 3.90 11.71
CA GLU A 97 3.19 4.09 10.36
C GLU A 97 3.27 2.76 9.60
N ARG A 98 3.77 1.70 10.26
CA ARG A 98 3.78 0.34 9.72
C ARG A 98 2.37 -0.21 9.50
N TYR A 99 1.43 0.11 10.38
CA TYR A 99 0.03 -0.25 10.22
C TYR A 99 -0.56 0.43 8.97
N MET A 100 -0.33 1.72 8.79
CA MET A 100 -0.79 2.47 7.61
C MET A 100 -0.18 1.93 6.32
N PHE A 101 1.13 1.68 6.31
CA PHE A 101 1.82 1.02 5.19
C PHE A 101 1.23 -0.37 4.91
N SER A 102 1.02 -1.19 5.95
CA SER A 102 0.49 -2.55 5.81
C SER A 102 -0.98 -2.57 5.38
N ARG A 103 -1.74 -1.50 5.62
CA ARG A 103 -3.12 -1.39 5.13
C ARG A 103 -3.24 -0.81 3.74
N ARG A 104 -2.16 -0.25 3.19
CA ARG A 104 -2.18 0.29 1.83
C ARG A 104 -2.40 -0.85 0.83
N THR A 105 -3.46 -0.72 0.05
CA THR A 105 -3.87 -1.65 -1.02
C THR A 105 -4.22 -0.83 -2.25
N GLN A 106 -3.90 -1.34 -3.45
CA GLN A 106 -4.24 -0.66 -4.71
C GLN A 106 -5.76 -0.60 -4.86
N THR A 107 -6.32 0.59 -5.05
CA THR A 107 -7.77 0.74 -5.20
C THR A 107 -8.20 0.42 -6.64
N GLU A 108 -9.49 0.13 -6.84
CA GLU A 108 -10.04 -0.05 -8.17
C GLU A 108 -9.81 1.19 -9.03
N GLY A 109 -9.30 1.01 -10.25
CA GLY A 109 -8.98 2.10 -11.18
C GLY A 109 -7.69 2.88 -10.87
N GLU A 110 -7.01 2.62 -9.75
CA GLU A 110 -5.69 3.18 -9.48
C GLU A 110 -4.62 2.48 -10.33
N SER A 111 -3.66 3.23 -10.88
CA SER A 111 -2.51 2.65 -11.59
C SER A 111 -1.47 2.09 -10.61
N PHE A 112 -0.75 1.05 -11.01
CA PHE A 112 0.28 0.45 -10.17
C PHE A 112 1.39 1.45 -9.80
N ASP A 113 1.78 2.34 -10.71
CA ASP A 113 2.81 3.33 -10.44
C ASP A 113 2.37 4.36 -9.38
N HIS A 114 1.09 4.73 -9.34
CA HIS A 114 0.55 5.59 -8.28
C HIS A 114 0.57 4.86 -6.93
N PHE A 115 0.03 3.63 -6.90
CA PHE A 115 0.08 2.76 -5.73
C PHE A 115 1.49 2.57 -5.18
N LEU A 116 2.46 2.27 -6.06
CA LEU A 116 3.86 2.08 -5.70
C LEU A 116 4.48 3.36 -5.14
N THR A 117 4.15 4.52 -5.70
CA THR A 117 4.62 5.82 -5.23
C THR A 117 4.17 6.08 -3.80
N ASP A 118 2.90 5.85 -3.50
CA ASP A 118 2.36 6.00 -2.15
C ASP A 118 3.00 5.02 -1.16
N CYS A 119 3.19 3.76 -1.56
CA CYS A 119 3.87 2.78 -0.71
C CYS A 119 5.31 3.20 -0.39
N ARG A 120 6.05 3.73 -1.39
CA ARG A 120 7.39 4.31 -1.20
C ARG A 120 7.39 5.56 -0.32
N HIS A 121 6.30 6.30 -0.27
CA HIS A 121 6.17 7.43 0.64
C HIS A 121 5.97 6.95 2.08
N LEU A 122 5.01 6.06 2.30
CA LEU A 122 4.64 5.52 3.62
C LEU A 122 5.80 4.74 4.27
N ILE A 123 6.58 4.00 3.49
CA ILE A 123 7.65 3.17 4.05
C ILE A 123 8.78 3.98 4.68
N LYS A 124 9.02 5.23 4.22
CA LYS A 124 10.09 6.11 4.73
C LYS A 124 9.91 6.48 6.20
N THR A 125 8.68 6.46 6.70
CA THR A 125 8.37 6.76 8.12
C THR A 125 8.29 5.50 8.99
N CYS A 126 8.38 4.30 8.40
CA CYS A 126 8.27 3.02 9.09
C CYS A 126 9.54 2.56 9.83
N LYS A 127 10.64 3.32 9.73
CA LYS A 127 11.92 3.09 10.41
C LYS A 127 12.41 1.64 10.29
N TYR A 128 12.42 1.10 9.07
CA TYR A 128 13.02 -0.22 8.84
C TYR A 128 14.55 -0.07 8.89
N ASN A 129 15.21 -0.91 9.69
CA ASN A 129 16.66 -0.89 9.80
C ASN A 129 17.27 -1.76 8.70
N THR A 130 18.21 -1.21 7.93
CA THR A 130 18.94 -1.97 6.92
C THR A 130 20.10 -2.72 7.57
N VAL A 131 20.07 -4.05 7.48
CA VAL A 131 21.15 -4.94 7.98
C VAL A 131 22.03 -5.45 6.85
N ASP A 132 21.49 -5.57 5.64
CA ASP A 132 22.17 -6.09 4.45
C ASP A 132 22.28 -4.98 3.38
N PRO A 133 23.49 -4.67 2.87
CA PRO A 133 23.68 -3.66 1.83
C PRO A 133 23.09 -4.06 0.47
N ASN A 134 22.91 -5.35 0.19
CA ASN A 134 22.38 -5.83 -1.08
C ASN A 134 20.85 -5.90 -1.11
N GLN A 135 20.21 -5.95 0.06
CA GLN A 135 18.75 -6.00 0.17
C GLN A 135 18.28 -5.36 1.47
N THR A 136 17.63 -4.20 1.36
CA THR A 136 17.14 -3.49 2.53
C THR A 136 15.86 -4.15 3.10
N GLN A 137 15.62 -3.96 4.40
CA GLN A 137 14.33 -4.37 4.99
C GLN A 137 13.16 -3.59 4.38
N GLU A 138 13.41 -2.36 3.92
CA GLU A 138 12.45 -1.56 3.16
C GLU A 138 12.07 -2.24 1.84
N ASP A 139 13.06 -2.75 1.09
CA ASP A 139 12.80 -3.44 -0.18
C ASP A 139 11.99 -4.73 0.03
N LYS A 140 12.29 -5.48 1.09
CA LYS A 140 11.53 -6.68 1.49
C LYS A 140 10.09 -6.32 1.83
N ALA A 141 9.89 -5.34 2.70
CA ALA A 141 8.56 -4.90 3.10
C ALA A 141 7.75 -4.35 1.91
N LEU A 142 8.38 -3.58 1.01
CA LEU A 142 7.74 -3.08 -0.20
C LEU A 142 7.35 -4.21 -1.16
N ARG A 143 8.24 -5.19 -1.37
CA ARG A 143 7.96 -6.38 -2.17
C ARG A 143 6.77 -7.14 -1.59
N ASP A 144 6.80 -7.45 -0.30
CA ASP A 144 5.77 -8.23 0.37
C ASP A 144 4.42 -7.50 0.28
N ARG A 145 4.42 -6.17 0.40
CA ARG A 145 3.21 -5.36 0.21
C ARG A 145 2.65 -5.45 -1.20
N ILE A 146 3.49 -5.47 -2.24
CA ILE A 146 3.05 -5.69 -3.63
C ILE A 146 2.44 -7.09 -3.78
N VAL A 147 3.12 -8.11 -3.26
CA VAL A 147 2.76 -9.53 -3.39
C VAL A 147 1.42 -9.86 -2.74
N THR A 148 1.12 -9.30 -1.56
CA THR A 148 -0.14 -9.56 -0.84
C THR A 148 -1.41 -9.29 -1.65
N SER A 149 -1.34 -8.44 -2.67
CA SER A 149 -2.48 -8.11 -3.54
C SER A 149 -2.56 -8.98 -4.81
N ARG A 150 -1.62 -9.92 -4.99
CA ARG A 150 -1.37 -10.59 -6.28
C ARG A 150 -0.94 -12.04 -6.11
N GLU A 151 -1.89 -12.96 -6.16
CA GLU A 151 -1.66 -14.41 -6.06
C GLU A 151 -0.64 -14.93 -7.08
N ALA A 152 -0.56 -14.33 -8.28
CA ALA A 152 0.36 -14.76 -9.32
C ALA A 152 1.84 -14.69 -8.89
N LEU A 153 2.20 -13.69 -8.07
CA LEU A 153 3.56 -13.48 -7.58
C LEU A 153 3.95 -14.49 -6.50
N LEU A 154 2.99 -15.09 -5.79
CA LEU A 154 3.25 -16.13 -4.77
C LEU A 154 3.78 -17.44 -5.36
N ARG A 155 3.71 -17.60 -6.69
CA ARG A 155 4.20 -18.79 -7.41
C ARG A 155 5.65 -18.66 -7.86
N MET A 156 6.27 -17.50 -7.65
CA MET A 156 7.65 -17.23 -8.05
C MET A 156 8.58 -17.49 -6.87
N ASP A 157 9.57 -18.36 -7.05
CA ASP A 157 10.64 -18.58 -6.07
C ASP A 157 11.62 -17.40 -6.09
N ASP A 158 12.21 -17.08 -4.93
CA ASP A 158 13.25 -16.05 -4.76
C ASP A 158 12.93 -14.66 -5.34
N LEU A 159 11.66 -14.27 -5.31
CA LEU A 159 11.18 -13.00 -5.87
C LEU A 159 11.89 -11.77 -5.27
N THR A 160 12.44 -10.94 -6.14
CA THR A 160 13.00 -9.62 -5.78
C THR A 160 11.96 -8.50 -5.92
N LEU A 161 12.21 -7.35 -5.29
CA LEU A 161 11.36 -6.17 -5.45
C LEU A 161 11.24 -5.72 -6.91
N ASN A 162 12.36 -5.70 -7.64
CA ASN A 162 12.38 -5.25 -9.03
C ASN A 162 11.58 -6.16 -9.96
N GLU A 163 11.66 -7.48 -9.75
CA GLU A 163 10.86 -8.46 -10.50
C GLU A 163 9.36 -8.29 -10.21
N ALA A 164 8.98 -8.09 -8.95
CA ALA A 164 7.59 -7.81 -8.57
C ALA A 164 7.06 -6.54 -9.27
N ILE A 165 7.84 -5.45 -9.26
CA ILE A 165 7.51 -4.19 -9.94
C ILE A 165 7.36 -4.41 -11.45
N HIS A 166 8.30 -5.12 -12.07
CA HIS A 166 8.28 -5.40 -13.51
C HIS A 166 7.05 -6.23 -13.90
N PHE A 167 6.73 -7.27 -13.13
CA PHE A 167 5.56 -8.10 -13.34
C PHE A 167 4.27 -7.27 -13.32
N CYS A 168 4.09 -6.42 -12.31
CA CYS A 168 2.88 -5.61 -12.16
C CYS A 168 2.69 -4.64 -13.34
N ARG A 169 3.74 -3.94 -13.74
CA ARG A 169 3.71 -3.03 -14.89
C ARG A 169 3.40 -3.78 -16.19
N THR A 170 4.01 -4.94 -16.39
CA THR A 170 3.77 -5.77 -17.59
C THR A 170 2.34 -6.31 -17.62
N SER A 171 1.80 -6.69 -16.45
CA SER A 171 0.42 -7.14 -16.31
C SER A 171 -0.58 -6.04 -16.65
N GLU A 172 -0.41 -4.83 -16.11
CA GLU A 172 -1.30 -3.69 -16.43
C GLU A 172 -1.22 -3.31 -17.91
N LYS A 173 -0.01 -3.31 -18.49
CA LYS A 173 0.19 -3.07 -19.92
C LYS A 173 -0.51 -4.12 -20.78
N SER A 174 -0.38 -5.40 -20.43
CA SER A 174 -1.03 -6.51 -21.15
C SER A 174 -2.54 -6.44 -21.07
N GLN A 175 -3.09 -6.07 -19.90
CA GLN A 175 -4.53 -5.86 -19.73
C GLN A 175 -5.05 -4.71 -20.59
N SER A 176 -4.35 -3.56 -20.58
CA SER A 176 -4.70 -2.40 -21.41
C SER A 176 -4.67 -2.74 -22.90
N GLN A 177 -3.63 -3.43 -23.36
CA GLN A 177 -3.52 -3.88 -24.75
C GLN A 177 -4.62 -4.86 -25.13
N SER A 178 -4.97 -5.81 -24.24
CA SER A 178 -6.05 -6.78 -24.47
C SER A 178 -7.40 -6.11 -24.65
N LEU A 179 -7.70 -5.07 -23.86
CA LEU A 179 -8.93 -4.28 -24.01
C LEU A 179 -8.97 -3.54 -25.36
N GLN A 180 -7.84 -3.00 -25.83
CA GLN A 180 -7.75 -2.36 -27.15
C GLN A 180 -8.05 -3.34 -28.29
N PHE A 181 -7.56 -4.58 -28.21
CA PHE A 181 -7.85 -5.60 -29.22
C PHE A 181 -9.33 -6.01 -29.24
N GLN A 182 -9.97 -6.11 -28.08
CA GLN A 182 -11.39 -6.46 -27.97
C GLN A 182 -12.28 -5.35 -28.53
N ALA A 183 -11.98 -4.08 -28.22
CA ALA A 183 -12.74 -2.94 -28.75
C ALA A 183 -12.64 -2.83 -30.30
N GLY A 184 -11.51 -3.25 -30.88
CA GLY A 184 -11.35 -3.30 -32.34
C GLY A 184 -12.10 -4.44 -33.03
N ALA A 185 -12.41 -5.54 -32.32
CA ALA A 185 -13.04 -6.72 -32.89
C ALA A 185 -14.58 -6.59 -33.04
N GLU A 186 -15.24 -5.79 -32.22
CA GLU A 186 -16.70 -5.59 -32.30
C GLU A 186 -17.16 -4.86 -33.57
N ILE A 187 -16.26 -4.15 -34.26
CA ILE A 187 -16.60 -3.36 -35.45
C ILE A 187 -16.77 -4.24 -36.71
N ASN A 188 -16.43 -5.53 -36.68
CA ASN A 188 -16.36 -6.37 -37.90
C ASN A 188 -17.27 -7.61 -37.94
N MET A 189 -18.41 -7.62 -37.23
CA MET A 189 -19.48 -8.61 -37.50
C MET A 189 -20.33 -8.19 -38.71
N VAL A 190 -19.80 -8.35 -39.93
CA VAL A 190 -20.63 -8.28 -41.14
C VAL A 190 -21.51 -9.52 -41.20
N LYS A 191 -22.83 -9.31 -41.10
CA LYS A 191 -23.87 -10.35 -41.26
C LYS A 191 -23.69 -11.10 -42.59
N MET A 192 -23.05 -12.26 -42.58
CA MET A 192 -23.21 -13.22 -43.67
C MET A 192 -24.61 -13.82 -43.57
N LYS A 193 -25.56 -13.27 -44.33
CA LYS A 193 -26.81 -13.96 -44.66
C LYS A 193 -26.43 -15.20 -45.47
N SER A 194 -26.46 -16.38 -44.88
CA SER A 194 -26.41 -17.61 -45.68
C SER A 194 -27.69 -17.69 -46.52
N LYS A 195 -27.52 -17.64 -47.84
CA LYS A 195 -28.53 -18.18 -48.76
C LYS A 195 -28.40 -19.69 -48.70
N TYR A 196 -29.20 -20.35 -47.87
CA TYR A 196 -29.47 -21.76 -48.06
C TYR A 196 -30.68 -21.87 -48.98
N GLU A 197 -30.42 -22.32 -50.21
CA GLU A 197 -31.45 -22.82 -51.11
C GLU A 197 -32.07 -24.08 -50.51
N HIS A 198 -33.38 -24.20 -50.71
CA HIS A 198 -34.24 -25.24 -50.19
C HIS A 198 -33.85 -26.59 -50.81
N PHE A 199 -33.14 -27.45 -50.07
CA PHE A 199 -32.91 -28.83 -50.48
C PHE A 199 -34.12 -29.68 -50.06
N ASP A 200 -34.77 -30.27 -51.06
CA ASP A 200 -35.99 -31.05 -50.94
C ASP A 200 -35.74 -32.36 -50.19
N LYS A 201 -36.59 -32.67 -49.21
CA LYS A 201 -36.50 -33.87 -48.36
C LYS A 201 -37.35 -34.97 -48.99
N SER A 202 -36.75 -35.83 -49.79
CA SER A 202 -37.35 -37.12 -50.13
C SER A 202 -36.30 -38.23 -50.23
N SER A 203 -36.45 -39.23 -49.37
CA SER A 203 -35.55 -40.38 -49.11
C SER A 203 -34.24 -39.96 -48.43
N LEU A 204 -33.87 -40.46 -47.25
CA LEU A 204 -33.66 -41.86 -46.93
C LEU A 204 -33.91 -42.12 -45.43
N THR A 205 -34.43 -43.31 -45.17
CA THR A 205 -34.77 -43.89 -43.87
C THR A 205 -33.54 -44.02 -42.96
N ILE A 206 -33.73 -43.71 -41.67
CA ILE A 206 -32.75 -43.98 -40.61
C ILE A 206 -32.79 -45.48 -40.35
N GLU A 207 -31.83 -46.20 -40.92
CA GLU A 207 -31.43 -47.50 -40.39
C GLU A 207 -30.27 -47.30 -39.41
N ASP A 208 -30.49 -47.86 -38.24
CA ASP A 208 -29.66 -47.90 -37.05
C ASP A 208 -28.23 -48.38 -37.38
N MET A 209 -27.26 -47.47 -37.29
CA MET A 209 -25.84 -47.81 -37.32
C MET A 209 -25.14 -47.15 -36.14
N SER A 210 -25.07 -47.92 -35.05
CA SER A 210 -23.94 -48.07 -34.14
C SER A 210 -22.92 -46.93 -34.13
N LEU A 211 -22.91 -46.15 -33.05
CA LEU A 211 -21.83 -45.21 -32.71
C LEU A 211 -20.52 -45.97 -32.44
N GLU A 212 -19.83 -46.36 -33.51
CA GLU A 212 -18.41 -46.71 -33.43
C GLU A 212 -17.55 -45.46 -33.61
N ARG A 213 -16.69 -45.25 -32.61
CA ARG A 213 -15.56 -44.31 -32.56
C ARG A 213 -14.96 -44.02 -33.94
N ILE A 214 -15.22 -42.83 -34.48
CA ILE A 214 -14.30 -42.23 -35.44
C ILE A 214 -13.13 -41.66 -34.65
N LEU A 215 -12.10 -42.50 -34.51
CA LEU A 215 -10.73 -42.07 -34.23
C LEU A 215 -10.35 -41.07 -35.33
N ASN A 216 -10.02 -39.84 -34.96
CA ASN A 216 -9.38 -38.89 -35.87
C ASN A 216 -8.03 -39.47 -36.28
N VAL A 217 -8.01 -40.09 -37.46
CA VAL A 217 -6.80 -40.43 -38.20
C VAL A 217 -6.29 -39.13 -38.82
N SER A 218 -5.06 -38.80 -38.46
CA SER A 218 -4.23 -37.74 -39.00
C SER A 218 -4.28 -37.72 -40.54
N GLY A 219 -4.57 -36.57 -41.12
CA GLY A 219 -4.49 -36.34 -42.56
C GLY A 219 -4.01 -34.92 -42.83
N ASP A 220 -2.81 -34.82 -43.39
CA ASP A 220 -2.00 -33.62 -43.55
C ASP A 220 -2.72 -32.44 -44.22
N ARG A 221 -2.70 -31.28 -43.56
CA ARG A 221 -2.74 -30.00 -44.25
C ARG A 221 -1.40 -29.30 -44.06
N GLN A 222 -0.64 -29.37 -45.14
CA GLN A 222 0.64 -28.75 -45.39
C GLN A 222 0.53 -27.22 -45.22
N CYS A 223 1.12 -26.68 -44.17
CA CYS A 223 1.35 -25.24 -44.04
C CYS A 223 2.64 -24.91 -44.81
N MET A 224 2.57 -23.99 -45.79
CA MET A 224 3.77 -23.40 -46.40
C MET A 224 4.54 -22.61 -45.35
N VAL A 225 5.81 -22.94 -45.16
CA VAL A 225 6.75 -22.29 -44.25
C VAL A 225 7.72 -21.46 -45.11
N PRO A 226 7.96 -20.17 -44.83
CA PRO A 226 9.13 -19.46 -45.36
C PRO A 226 10.40 -19.99 -44.72
N GLU A 227 11.42 -20.24 -45.53
CA GLU A 227 12.68 -20.88 -45.13
C GLU A 227 13.45 -20.12 -44.04
N ASN A 228 13.92 -20.91 -43.07
CA ASN A 228 15.05 -20.72 -42.16
C ASN A 228 14.73 -20.41 -40.68
N GLY A 229 14.67 -21.49 -39.89
CA GLY A 229 15.41 -21.54 -38.62
C GLY A 229 14.66 -21.30 -37.30
N GLN A 230 14.10 -22.39 -36.74
CA GLN A 230 14.07 -22.75 -35.31
C GLN A 230 13.33 -21.86 -34.28
N HIS A 231 12.12 -22.27 -33.86
CA HIS A 231 11.89 -22.87 -32.51
C HIS A 231 10.42 -23.30 -32.28
N LEU A 232 10.25 -24.48 -31.68
CA LEU A 232 9.00 -25.04 -31.16
C LEU A 232 8.88 -24.76 -29.66
N VAL A 233 7.73 -24.25 -29.20
CA VAL A 233 7.20 -24.56 -27.86
C VAL A 233 5.68 -24.80 -27.95
N ARG A 234 5.30 -25.94 -27.35
CA ARG A 234 3.96 -26.53 -27.28
C ARG A 234 3.02 -25.73 -26.37
N ASN A 235 1.78 -25.51 -26.82
CA ASN A 235 0.66 -25.14 -25.96
C ASN A 235 0.02 -26.40 -25.35
N VAL A 236 -0.05 -26.43 -24.01
CA VAL A 236 -0.91 -27.35 -23.25
C VAL A 236 -2.05 -26.51 -22.70
N VAL A 237 -3.29 -26.82 -23.08
CA VAL A 237 -4.50 -26.29 -22.43
C VAL A 237 -5.24 -27.48 -21.82
N ASN A 238 -5.28 -27.52 -20.49
CA ASN A 238 -6.14 -28.40 -19.71
C ASN A 238 -7.38 -27.60 -19.29
N VAL A 239 -8.58 -28.07 -19.62
CA VAL A 239 -9.83 -27.58 -19.00
C VAL A 239 -10.61 -28.77 -18.45
N LYS A 240 -10.88 -28.69 -17.14
CA LYS A 240 -11.57 -29.70 -16.32
C LYS A 240 -13.03 -29.28 -16.19
N LEU A 241 -13.97 -30.09 -16.67
CA LEU A 241 -15.41 -29.83 -16.52
C LEU A 241 -15.94 -30.50 -15.24
N LYS A 242 -16.63 -29.73 -14.39
CA LYS A 242 -17.50 -30.21 -13.31
C LYS A 242 -18.93 -30.29 -13.85
N THR A 243 -19.64 -31.37 -13.55
CA THR A 243 -21.10 -31.45 -13.73
C THR A 243 -21.78 -31.81 -12.41
N SER A 244 -22.86 -31.10 -12.12
CA SER A 244 -23.81 -31.35 -11.04
C SER A 244 -25.18 -31.63 -11.65
N SER A 245 -25.88 -32.67 -11.19
CA SER A 245 -27.35 -32.81 -11.21
C SER A 245 -27.70 -33.95 -10.25
N LEU A 246 -28.38 -33.70 -9.12
CA LEU A 246 -29.85 -33.56 -8.95
C LEU A 246 -30.63 -34.75 -9.53
N SER A 247 -31.04 -35.67 -8.65
CA SER A 247 -32.05 -36.68 -8.92
C SER A 247 -33.28 -36.47 -8.01
N HIS A 248 -34.45 -36.33 -8.65
CA HIS A 248 -35.76 -36.45 -8.03
C HIS A 248 -36.79 -36.83 -9.10
N VAL A 249 -37.31 -38.07 -9.08
CA VAL A 249 -38.57 -38.51 -9.72
C VAL A 249 -39.07 -39.75 -8.93
N GLN A 250 -40.02 -39.59 -8.00
CA GLN A 250 -41.48 -39.87 -8.06
C GLN A 250 -41.96 -41.33 -7.83
N SER A 251 -42.67 -41.50 -6.70
CA SER A 251 -44.02 -42.10 -6.50
C SER A 251 -44.46 -43.37 -7.25
N LYS A 252 -44.87 -44.40 -6.49
CA LYS A 252 -46.26 -44.89 -6.45
C LYS A 252 -46.48 -45.94 -5.34
N MET A 253 -47.59 -45.75 -4.61
CA MET A 253 -48.45 -46.68 -3.83
C MET A 253 -47.81 -47.78 -2.99
#